data_AF-B1I2F9-F1
#
_entry.id   AF-B1I2F9-F1
#
_cell.length_a   1.000
_cell.length_b   1.000
_cell.length_c   1.000
_cell.angle_alpha   90.00
_cell.angle_beta   90.00
_cell.angle_gamma   90.00
#
_symmetry.space_group_name_H-M   'P 1'
#
loop_
_entity.id
_entity.type
_entity.pdbx_description
1 polymer ?
#
loop_
_entity_poly.entity_id
_entity_poly.type
_entity_poly.pdbx_seq_one_letter_code
_entity_poly.pdbx_strand_id
1 'polypeptide(L)'
;MDNNLVEMLVEELEAGSKNEEKLWRELLLEVVSGATGNNLREAIREPLFGLLQELGETALGAKLKLVIERVPTFPTAELLLLVMELWGERHRERDQIQRELERMLSELATPIIRIWREILLLPLIGGLDSDRAQGMAERLLDRVSATRARVVVVDVTGVPTIDTVAGGFLIETFSAVKLLGTEVILTGLKPEIAHTLVKLGIDFRMVAIARDLEDALRQAIAMIEEDRSRQRKIVWARGSNFPGEGGEHDGI
;
A
#
# COMPACT_ATOMS: atom_id res chain seq x y z
N MET A 1 -1.63 23.50 52.59
CA MET A 1 -0.40 24.16 53.04
C MET A 1 0.57 24.30 51.85
N ASP A 2 0.09 24.73 50.68
CA ASP A 2 0.56 24.07 49.44
C ASP A 2 1.04 24.99 48.30
N ASN A 3 0.61 26.24 48.25
CA ASN A 3 0.96 27.13 47.13
C ASN A 3 2.47 27.48 47.09
N ASN A 4 3.11 27.57 48.26
CA ASN A 4 4.56 27.82 48.33
C ASN A 4 5.40 26.62 47.87
N LEU A 5 4.88 25.39 48.02
CA LEU A 5 5.56 24.19 47.53
C LEU A 5 5.47 24.13 45.99
N VAL A 6 4.29 24.45 45.43
CA VAL A 6 4.09 24.50 43.98
C VAL A 6 5.04 25.51 43.32
N GLU A 7 5.09 26.75 43.80
CA GLU A 7 5.96 27.77 43.18
C GLU A 7 7.45 27.40 43.29
N MET A 8 7.88 26.87 44.44
CA MET A 8 9.26 26.41 44.62
C MET A 8 9.63 25.26 43.66
N LEU A 9 8.74 24.30 43.43
CA LEU A 9 8.97 23.20 42.49
C LEU A 9 9.01 23.70 41.04
N VAL A 10 8.14 24.63 40.68
CA VAL A 10 8.10 25.21 39.33
C VAL A 10 9.40 25.98 39.02
N GLU A 11 9.96 26.70 39.99
CA GLU A 11 11.27 27.33 39.86
C GLU A 11 12.40 26.29 39.69
N GLU A 12 12.40 25.22 40.50
CA GLU A 12 13.41 24.14 40.46
C GLU A 12 13.36 23.31 39.17
N LEU A 13 12.18 23.23 38.53
CA LEU A 13 11.99 22.55 37.25
C LEU A 13 12.60 23.29 36.06
N GLU A 14 13.05 24.54 36.24
CA GLU A 14 13.67 25.37 35.21
C GLU A 14 12.89 25.31 33.88
N ALA A 15 11.65 25.79 33.89
CA ALA A 15 10.80 25.80 32.70
C ALA A 15 11.42 26.61 31.55
N GLY A 16 11.51 26.01 30.36
CA GLY A 16 12.08 26.64 29.17
C GLY A 16 11.12 27.60 28.48
N SER A 17 9.83 27.57 28.82
CA SER A 17 8.81 28.45 28.27
C SER A 17 7.74 28.82 29.32
N LYS A 18 7.08 29.98 29.12
CA LYS A 18 5.94 30.40 29.96
C LYS A 18 4.77 29.41 29.89
N ASN A 19 4.63 28.70 28.78
CA ASN A 19 3.60 27.69 28.60
C ASN A 19 3.91 26.44 29.43
N GLU A 20 5.15 25.97 29.39
CA GLU A 20 5.62 24.88 30.24
C GLU A 20 5.42 25.19 31.73
N GLU A 21 5.80 26.40 32.15
CA GLU A 21 5.66 26.87 33.53
C GLU A 21 4.21 26.87 34.00
N LYS A 22 3.28 27.32 33.13
CA LYS A 22 1.84 27.29 33.38
C LYS A 22 1.34 25.85 33.55
N LEU A 23 1.71 24.95 32.65
CA LEU A 23 1.27 23.56 32.67
C LEU A 23 1.80 22.80 33.90
N TRP A 24 3.04 23.06 34.32
CA TRP A 24 3.57 22.52 35.57
C TRP A 24 2.80 23.02 36.80
N ARG A 25 2.46 24.31 36.86
CA ARG A 25 1.60 24.84 37.94
C ARG A 25 0.25 24.14 37.99
N GLU A 26 -0.42 24.03 36.85
CA GLU A 26 -1.74 23.36 36.76
C GLU A 26 -1.64 21.91 37.24
N LEU A 27 -0.65 21.15 36.77
CA LEU A 27 -0.45 19.75 37.19
C LEU A 27 -0.16 19.64 38.70
N LEU A 28 0.75 20.46 39.23
CA LEU A 28 1.16 20.39 40.63
C LEU A 28 0.05 20.86 41.57
N LEU A 29 -0.73 21.87 41.20
CA LEU A 29 -1.90 22.31 41.98
C LEU A 29 -2.92 21.19 42.14
N GLU A 30 -3.23 20.47 41.06
CA GLU A 30 -4.16 19.35 41.10
C GLU A 30 -3.63 18.20 41.97
N VAL A 31 -2.35 17.86 41.83
CA VAL A 31 -1.70 16.82 42.64
C VAL A 31 -1.72 17.17 44.13
N VAL A 32 -1.47 18.42 44.48
CA VAL A 32 -1.35 18.84 45.88
C VAL A 32 -2.71 19.17 46.50
N SER A 33 -3.75 19.42 45.69
CA SER A 33 -5.13 19.66 46.15
C SER A 33 -5.75 18.50 46.95
N GLY A 34 -5.16 17.30 46.88
CA GLY A 34 -5.65 16.10 47.55
C GLY A 34 -6.73 15.33 46.77
N ALA A 35 -6.96 15.68 45.50
CA ALA A 35 -7.77 14.86 44.60
C ALA A 35 -7.18 13.45 44.47
N THR A 36 -8.03 12.42 44.43
CA THR A 36 -7.60 11.02 44.32
C THR A 36 -8.45 10.24 43.31
N GLY A 37 -7.94 9.11 42.83
CA GLY A 37 -8.65 8.23 41.91
C GLY A 37 -8.99 8.90 40.57
N ASN A 38 -10.19 8.64 40.05
CA ASN A 38 -10.60 9.13 38.73
C ASN A 38 -10.65 10.67 38.63
N ASN A 39 -11.04 11.37 39.69
CA ASN A 39 -11.15 12.83 39.66
C ASN A 39 -9.79 13.48 39.43
N LEU A 40 -8.76 12.98 40.10
CA LEU A 40 -7.38 13.42 39.89
C LEU A 40 -6.90 13.06 38.48
N ARG A 41 -7.19 11.84 38.02
CA ARG A 41 -6.80 11.36 36.68
C ARG A 41 -7.36 12.25 35.56
N GLU A 42 -8.61 12.68 35.68
CA GLU A 42 -9.23 13.61 34.73
C GLU A 42 -8.62 15.01 34.82
N ALA A 43 -8.37 15.51 36.03
CA ALA A 43 -7.82 16.85 36.25
C ALA A 43 -6.38 17.01 35.73
N ILE A 44 -5.53 15.99 35.90
CA ILE A 44 -4.13 16.04 35.44
C ILE A 44 -3.94 15.68 33.97
N ARG A 45 -4.99 15.19 33.28
CA ARG A 45 -4.91 14.73 31.87
C ARG A 45 -4.40 15.82 30.93
N GLU A 46 -5.06 16.97 30.91
CA GLU A 46 -4.73 18.07 30.00
C GLU A 46 -3.35 18.69 30.29
N PRO A 47 -3.01 19.05 31.55
CA PRO A 47 -1.67 19.57 31.87
C PRO A 47 -0.55 18.60 31.50
N LEU A 48 -0.71 17.31 31.80
CA LEU A 48 0.28 16.29 31.47
C LEU A 48 0.46 16.13 29.96
N PHE A 49 -0.64 16.14 29.20
CA PHE A 49 -0.60 16.07 27.75
C PHE A 49 0.09 17.29 27.13
N GLY A 50 -0.21 18.49 27.63
CA GLY A 50 0.46 19.71 27.22
C GLY A 50 1.97 19.66 27.49
N LEU A 51 2.37 19.22 28.69
CA LEU A 51 3.78 19.05 29.04
C LEU A 51 4.48 18.02 28.14
N LEU A 52 3.80 16.94 27.79
CA LEU A 52 4.35 15.93 26.89
C LEU A 52 4.59 16.49 25.48
N GLN A 53 3.70 17.35 24.97
CA GLN A 53 3.90 18.01 23.68
C GLN A 53 5.03 19.04 23.70
N GLU A 54 5.15 19.79 24.79
CA GLU A 54 6.17 20.85 24.92
C GLU A 54 7.58 20.27 25.16
N LEU A 55 7.69 19.22 25.97
CA LEU A 55 8.98 18.68 26.44
C LEU A 55 9.42 17.38 25.75
N GLY A 56 8.46 16.59 25.27
CA GLY A 56 8.70 15.21 24.86
C GLY A 56 8.91 14.25 26.06
N GLU A 57 8.91 12.96 25.76
CA GLU A 57 8.85 11.87 26.75
C GLU A 57 10.05 11.86 27.71
N THR A 58 11.26 12.02 27.18
CA THR A 58 12.50 11.93 27.95
C THR A 58 12.65 13.08 28.94
N ALA A 59 12.41 14.31 28.50
CA ALA A 59 12.56 15.50 29.35
C ALA A 59 11.44 15.58 30.39
N LEU A 60 10.19 15.26 30.00
CA LEU A 60 9.09 15.16 30.94
C LEU A 60 9.35 14.10 32.01
N GLY A 61 9.84 12.91 31.62
CA GLY A 61 10.19 11.85 32.57
C GLY A 61 11.26 12.26 33.58
N ALA A 62 12.30 12.98 33.14
CA ALA A 62 13.34 13.49 34.03
C ALA A 62 12.79 14.52 35.03
N LYS A 63 11.94 15.46 34.58
CA LYS A 63 11.33 16.48 35.43
C LYS A 63 10.30 15.88 36.41
N LEU A 64 9.47 14.93 35.96
CA LEU A 64 8.54 14.20 36.83
C LEU A 64 9.27 13.42 37.93
N LYS A 65 10.45 12.85 37.62
CA LYS A 65 11.26 12.17 38.63
C LYS A 65 11.65 13.11 39.77
N LEU A 66 12.10 14.34 39.46
CA LEU A 66 12.42 15.35 40.46
C LEU A 66 11.20 15.67 41.34
N VAL A 67 10.03 15.86 40.72
CA VAL A 67 8.78 16.12 41.43
C VAL A 67 8.39 14.97 42.36
N ILE A 68 8.47 13.72 41.88
CA ILE A 68 8.14 12.52 42.67
C ILE A 68 9.09 12.36 43.86
N GLU A 69 10.37 12.67 43.70
CA GLU A 69 11.35 12.64 44.80
C GLU A 69 11.07 13.72 45.86
N ARG A 70 10.49 14.86 45.46
CA ARG A 70 10.18 15.98 46.35
C ARG A 70 8.81 15.92 46.99
N VAL A 71 7.86 15.22 46.36
CA VAL A 71 6.47 15.09 46.79
C VAL A 71 6.16 13.61 47.06
N PRO A 72 6.36 13.11 48.29
CA PRO A 72 6.15 11.69 48.60
C PRO A 72 4.72 11.19 48.40
N THR A 73 3.74 12.11 48.42
CA THR A 73 2.33 11.83 48.17
C THR A 73 1.95 11.93 46.69
N PHE A 74 2.93 12.05 45.80
CA PHE A 74 2.68 12.16 44.38
C PHE A 74 1.95 10.89 43.88
N PRO A 75 0.84 11.05 43.12
CA PRO A 75 -0.01 9.95 42.68
C PRO A 75 0.60 9.21 41.48
N THR A 76 1.73 8.51 41.73
CA THR A 76 2.50 7.84 40.67
C THR A 76 1.72 6.73 40.00
N ALA A 77 0.85 6.02 40.72
CA ALA A 77 0.04 4.93 40.17
C ALA A 77 -1.01 5.46 39.18
N GLU A 78 -1.72 6.52 39.55
CA GLU A 78 -2.70 7.20 38.69
C GLU A 78 -2.03 7.80 37.47
N LEU A 79 -0.86 8.44 37.66
CA LEU A 79 -0.06 8.96 36.56
C LEU A 79 0.37 7.84 35.60
N LEU A 80 0.85 6.71 36.11
CA LEU A 80 1.26 5.58 35.27
C LEU A 80 0.09 5.04 34.45
N LEU A 81 -1.08 4.84 35.06
CA LEU A 81 -2.28 4.37 34.37
C LEU A 81 -2.74 5.36 33.30
N LEU A 82 -2.70 6.65 33.58
CA LEU A 82 -3.02 7.71 32.63
C LEU A 82 -2.04 7.74 31.46
N VAL A 83 -0.74 7.64 31.73
CA VAL A 83 0.30 7.58 30.69
C VAL A 83 0.07 6.38 29.79
N MET A 84 -0.18 5.18 30.36
CA MET A 84 -0.47 3.98 29.58
C MET A 84 -1.72 4.13 28.70
N GLU A 85 -2.78 4.77 29.21
CA GLU A 85 -3.98 5.04 28.43
C GLU A 85 -3.71 6.00 27.26
N LEU A 86 -3.11 7.17 27.54
CA LEU A 86 -2.79 8.18 26.53
C LEU A 86 -1.86 7.63 25.44
N TRP A 87 -0.86 6.84 25.84
CA TRP A 87 0.03 6.15 24.91
C TRP A 87 -0.71 5.10 24.09
N GLY A 88 -1.59 4.33 24.72
CA GLY A 88 -2.39 3.31 24.05
C GLY A 88 -3.39 3.89 23.04
N GLU A 89 -3.98 5.05 23.33
CA GLU A 89 -4.84 5.79 22.39
C GLU A 89 -4.04 6.30 21.19
N ARG A 90 -2.89 6.94 21.44
CA ARG A 90 -2.06 7.51 20.38
C ARG A 90 -1.37 6.47 19.51
N HIS A 91 -0.93 5.35 20.08
CA HIS A 91 -0.42 4.21 19.30
C HIS A 91 -1.52 3.66 18.39
N ARG A 92 -2.73 3.48 18.92
CA ARG A 92 -3.87 3.00 18.12
C ARG A 92 -4.17 3.92 16.95
N GLU A 93 -4.25 5.24 17.16
CA GLU A 93 -4.45 6.21 16.09
C GLU A 93 -3.34 6.17 15.03
N ARG A 94 -2.07 6.18 15.46
CA ARG A 94 -0.93 6.13 14.54
C ARG A 94 -0.92 4.85 13.72
N ASP A 95 -1.18 3.72 14.36
CA ASP A 95 -1.25 2.42 13.68
C ASP A 95 -2.42 2.38 12.69
N GLN A 96 -3.55 3.02 13.01
CA GLN A 96 -4.71 3.10 12.11
C GLN A 96 -4.40 3.94 10.88
N ILE A 97 -3.81 5.12 11.08
CA ILE A 97 -3.35 6.01 10.00
C ILE A 97 -2.32 5.29 9.14
N GLN A 98 -1.36 4.59 9.74
CA GLN A 98 -0.34 3.86 9.01
C GLN A 98 -0.95 2.73 8.17
N ARG A 99 -1.84 1.92 8.75
CA ARG A 99 -2.55 0.87 8.00
C ARG A 99 -3.40 1.42 6.86
N GLU A 100 -4.05 2.56 7.07
CA GLU A 100 -4.84 3.21 6.03
C GLU A 100 -3.95 3.77 4.91
N LEU A 101 -2.82 4.37 5.26
CA LEU A 101 -1.82 4.81 4.30
C LEU A 101 -1.24 3.63 3.49
N GLU A 102 -0.88 2.55 4.17
CA GLU A 102 -0.40 1.30 3.54
C GLU A 102 -1.45 0.71 2.59
N ARG A 103 -2.73 0.72 2.99
CA ARG A 103 -3.84 0.28 2.15
C ARG A 103 -4.02 1.16 0.93
N MET A 104 -4.04 2.49 1.09
CA MET A 104 -4.17 3.44 -0.01
C MET A 104 -2.99 3.30 -1.00
N LEU A 105 -1.78 3.13 -0.48
CA LEU A 105 -0.59 2.88 -1.30
C LEU A 105 -0.68 1.54 -2.04
N SER A 106 -1.23 0.50 -1.42
CA SER A 106 -1.48 -0.80 -2.07
C SER A 106 -2.58 -0.73 -3.14
N GLU A 107 -3.62 0.08 -2.95
CA GLU A 107 -4.66 0.33 -3.97
C GLU A 107 -4.10 1.11 -5.18
N LEU A 108 -3.13 2.00 -4.96
CA LEU A 108 -2.40 2.72 -6.02
C LEU A 108 -1.26 1.91 -6.64
N ALA A 109 -0.80 0.85 -5.97
CA ALA A 109 0.28 0.01 -6.46
C ALA A 109 -0.22 -0.82 -7.65
N THR A 110 0.37 -0.51 -8.80
CA THR A 110 0.29 -1.27 -10.06
C THR A 110 -1.02 -1.04 -10.86
N PRO A 111 -1.21 0.15 -11.45
CA PRO A 111 -2.40 0.46 -12.23
C PRO A 111 -2.47 -0.36 -13.53
N ILE A 112 -3.56 -1.08 -13.75
CA ILE A 112 -3.80 -1.77 -15.03
C ILE A 112 -4.53 -0.83 -15.98
N ILE A 113 -3.83 -0.38 -17.03
CA ILE A 113 -4.29 0.67 -17.94
C ILE A 113 -4.70 0.05 -19.27
N ARG A 114 -5.88 0.40 -19.78
CA ARG A 114 -6.23 0.04 -21.17
C ARG A 114 -5.60 1.05 -22.12
N ILE A 115 -4.56 0.61 -22.84
CA ILE A 115 -3.84 1.46 -23.81
C ILE A 115 -4.34 1.29 -25.24
N TRP A 116 -5.09 0.22 -25.51
CA TRP A 116 -5.79 0.01 -26.79
C TRP A 116 -7.05 -0.82 -26.58
N ARG A 117 -7.92 -0.92 -27.59
CA ARG A 117 -9.22 -1.60 -27.49
C ARG A 117 -9.14 -3.00 -26.85
N GLU A 118 -8.11 -3.76 -27.22
CA GLU A 118 -7.90 -5.16 -26.79
C GLU A 118 -6.52 -5.34 -26.12
N ILE A 119 -5.86 -4.24 -25.70
CA ILE A 119 -4.51 -4.24 -25.11
C ILE A 119 -4.54 -3.56 -23.73
N LEU A 120 -4.07 -4.27 -22.72
CA LEU A 120 -3.81 -3.74 -21.38
C LEU A 120 -2.31 -3.53 -21.16
N LEU A 121 -1.96 -2.57 -20.31
CA LEU A 121 -0.63 -2.31 -19.81
C LEU A 121 -0.63 -2.47 -18.28
N LEU A 122 0.33 -3.23 -17.79
CA LEU A 122 0.66 -3.40 -16.38
C LEU A 122 2.09 -2.90 -16.13
N PRO A 123 2.27 -1.63 -15.74
CA PRO A 123 3.57 -1.10 -15.36
C PRO A 123 3.91 -1.47 -13.91
N LEU A 124 5.05 -2.13 -13.71
CA LEU A 124 5.57 -2.50 -12.40
C LEU A 124 6.61 -1.47 -11.94
N ILE A 125 6.37 -0.85 -10.78
CA ILE A 125 7.23 0.18 -10.20
C ILE A 125 7.60 -0.19 -8.77
N GLY A 126 8.89 -0.04 -8.44
CA GLY A 126 9.45 -0.33 -7.13
C GLY A 126 9.81 -1.79 -6.95
N GLY A 127 10.14 -2.19 -5.72
CA GLY A 127 10.42 -3.59 -5.39
C GLY A 127 9.16 -4.46 -5.56
N LEU A 128 9.34 -5.64 -6.14
CA LEU A 128 8.28 -6.64 -6.26
C LEU A 128 8.51 -7.73 -5.22
N ASP A 129 7.67 -7.74 -4.18
CA ASP A 129 7.62 -8.76 -3.13
C ASP A 129 6.40 -9.68 -3.32
N SER A 130 6.27 -10.68 -2.44
CA SER A 130 5.20 -11.69 -2.49
C SER A 130 3.80 -11.11 -2.43
N ASP A 131 3.57 -10.19 -1.49
CA ASP A 131 2.23 -9.68 -1.19
C ASP A 131 1.74 -8.79 -2.34
N ARG A 132 2.65 -7.95 -2.89
CA ARG A 132 2.35 -7.14 -4.06
C ARG A 132 2.15 -7.99 -5.31
N ALA A 133 2.96 -9.05 -5.51
CA ALA A 133 2.83 -9.93 -6.66
C ALA A 133 1.48 -10.67 -6.66
N GLN A 134 1.03 -11.15 -5.50
CA GLN A 134 -0.27 -11.82 -5.37
C GLN A 134 -1.44 -10.86 -5.65
N GLY A 135 -1.48 -9.70 -5.00
CA GLY A 135 -2.56 -8.74 -5.22
C GLY A 135 -2.62 -8.22 -6.67
N MET A 136 -1.46 -8.08 -7.32
CA MET A 136 -1.36 -7.75 -8.73
C MET A 136 -1.92 -8.86 -9.62
N ALA A 137 -1.62 -10.14 -9.33
CA ALA A 137 -2.10 -11.28 -10.09
C ALA A 137 -3.62 -11.33 -10.12
N GLU A 138 -4.26 -11.22 -8.95
CA GLU A 138 -5.71 -11.22 -8.79
C GLU A 138 -6.36 -10.09 -9.61
N ARG A 139 -5.87 -8.85 -9.43
CA ARG A 139 -6.37 -7.68 -10.17
C ARG A 139 -6.19 -7.82 -11.68
N LEU A 140 -5.07 -8.39 -12.13
CA LEU A 140 -4.81 -8.58 -13.55
C LEU A 140 -5.80 -9.57 -14.17
N LEU A 141 -6.02 -10.72 -13.52
CA LEU A 141 -6.96 -11.73 -13.99
C LEU A 141 -8.38 -11.18 -14.08
N ASP A 142 -8.83 -10.46 -13.04
CA ASP A 142 -10.13 -9.79 -13.02
C ASP A 142 -10.25 -8.79 -14.17
N ARG A 143 -9.22 -7.98 -14.39
CA ARG A 143 -9.24 -6.95 -15.43
C ARG A 143 -9.21 -7.55 -16.83
N VAL A 144 -8.41 -8.59 -17.06
CA VAL A 144 -8.36 -9.32 -18.33
C VAL A 144 -9.73 -9.88 -18.67
N SER A 145 -10.37 -10.56 -17.70
CA SER A 145 -11.70 -11.14 -17.86
C SER A 145 -12.76 -10.06 -18.14
N ALA A 146 -12.81 -9.01 -17.32
CA ALA A 146 -13.80 -7.94 -17.44
C ALA A 146 -13.68 -7.14 -18.74
N THR A 147 -12.46 -7.03 -19.30
CA THR A 147 -12.21 -6.25 -20.52
C THR A 147 -12.08 -7.06 -21.79
N ARG A 148 -12.05 -8.40 -21.70
CA ARG A 148 -11.76 -9.31 -22.82
C ARG A 148 -10.49 -8.89 -23.56
N ALA A 149 -9.46 -8.54 -22.80
CA ALA A 149 -8.17 -8.17 -23.35
C ALA A 149 -7.58 -9.35 -24.13
N ARG A 150 -7.04 -9.10 -25.32
CA ARG A 150 -6.34 -10.13 -26.11
C ARG A 150 -4.84 -10.11 -25.87
N VAL A 151 -4.30 -8.97 -25.47
CA VAL A 151 -2.89 -8.82 -25.12
C VAL A 151 -2.75 -8.04 -23.82
N VAL A 152 -1.85 -8.48 -22.96
CA VAL A 152 -1.37 -7.75 -21.79
C VAL A 152 0.12 -7.48 -21.99
N VAL A 153 0.50 -6.21 -21.93
CA VAL A 153 1.89 -5.78 -21.86
C VAL A 153 2.26 -5.57 -20.39
N VAL A 154 3.31 -6.25 -19.93
CA VAL A 154 3.85 -6.12 -18.58
C VAL A 154 5.18 -5.41 -18.69
N ASP A 155 5.30 -4.24 -18.08
CA ASP A 155 6.53 -3.45 -18.09
C ASP A 155 7.24 -3.54 -16.74
N VAL A 156 8.43 -4.15 -16.72
CA VAL A 156 9.26 -4.29 -15.52
C VAL A 156 10.43 -3.31 -15.48
N THR A 157 10.44 -2.29 -16.33
CA THR A 157 11.51 -1.26 -16.36
C THR A 157 11.72 -0.62 -14.97
N GLY A 158 10.63 -0.34 -14.26
CA GLY A 158 10.61 0.27 -12.94
C GLY A 158 10.95 -0.69 -11.78
N VAL A 159 11.25 -1.96 -12.06
CA VAL A 159 11.59 -2.97 -11.06
C VAL A 159 13.11 -3.11 -10.98
N PRO A 160 13.75 -2.85 -9.83
CA PRO A 160 15.20 -2.99 -9.67
C PRO A 160 15.60 -4.46 -9.53
N THR A 161 14.84 -5.23 -8.76
CA THR A 161 15.08 -6.65 -8.45
C THR A 161 13.77 -7.38 -8.27
N ILE A 162 13.77 -8.69 -8.56
CA ILE A 162 12.65 -9.60 -8.33
C ILE A 162 13.17 -10.73 -7.45
N ASP A 163 12.52 -10.96 -6.32
CA ASP A 163 12.82 -12.13 -5.48
C ASP A 163 12.25 -13.42 -6.11
N THR A 164 12.67 -14.59 -5.61
CA THR A 164 12.26 -15.87 -6.19
C THR A 164 10.77 -16.17 -6.00
N VAL A 165 10.14 -15.64 -4.96
CA VAL A 165 8.73 -15.87 -4.63
C VAL A 165 7.84 -15.05 -5.56
N ALA A 166 8.11 -13.75 -5.68
CA ALA A 166 7.47 -12.85 -6.62
C ALA A 166 7.64 -13.29 -8.07
N GLY A 167 8.82 -13.81 -8.44
CA GLY A 167 9.06 -14.40 -9.75
C GLY A 167 8.19 -15.63 -10.02
N GLY A 168 7.98 -16.49 -9.02
CA GLY A 168 7.05 -17.63 -9.11
C GLY A 168 5.62 -17.18 -9.36
N PHE A 169 5.14 -16.20 -8.56
CA PHE A 169 3.81 -15.62 -8.75
C PHE A 169 3.62 -14.99 -10.14
N LEU A 170 4.64 -14.33 -10.71
CA LEU A 170 4.57 -13.82 -12.07
C LEU A 170 4.38 -14.93 -13.11
N ILE A 171 5.12 -16.04 -12.99
CA ILE A 171 5.01 -17.18 -13.92
C ILE A 171 3.62 -17.81 -13.83
N GLU A 172 3.09 -18.01 -12.62
CA GLU A 172 1.73 -18.51 -12.40
C GLU A 172 0.69 -17.56 -12.99
N THR A 173 0.85 -16.26 -12.77
CA THR A 173 -0.04 -15.21 -13.31
C THR A 173 -0.07 -15.24 -14.83
N PHE A 174 1.09 -15.29 -15.49
CA PHE A 174 1.16 -15.33 -16.95
C PHE A 174 0.51 -16.59 -17.53
N SER A 175 0.67 -17.73 -16.84
CA SER A 175 0.01 -18.98 -17.21
C SER A 175 -1.51 -18.85 -17.11
N ALA A 176 -2.01 -18.28 -16.01
CA ALA A 176 -3.44 -18.07 -15.80
C ALA A 176 -4.03 -17.07 -16.83
N VAL A 177 -3.35 -15.97 -17.12
CA VAL A 177 -3.76 -15.01 -18.17
C VAL A 177 -3.83 -15.69 -19.53
N LYS A 178 -2.88 -16.56 -19.85
CA LYS A 178 -2.88 -17.31 -21.13
C LYS A 178 -4.04 -18.29 -21.23
N LEU A 179 -4.42 -18.94 -20.12
CA LEU A 179 -5.62 -19.80 -20.06
C LEU A 179 -6.92 -19.03 -20.31
N LEU A 180 -6.95 -17.72 -20.03
CA LEU A 180 -8.07 -16.83 -20.36
C LEU A 180 -8.08 -16.40 -21.84
N GLY A 181 -7.15 -16.88 -22.66
CA GLY A 181 -7.06 -16.58 -24.10
C GLY A 181 -6.35 -15.26 -24.40
N THR A 182 -5.52 -14.78 -23.47
CA THR A 182 -4.81 -13.50 -23.57
C THR A 182 -3.31 -13.75 -23.69
N GLU A 183 -2.67 -13.15 -24.70
CA GLU A 183 -1.22 -13.20 -24.84
C GLU A 183 -0.54 -12.22 -23.88
N VAL A 184 0.63 -12.60 -23.35
CA VAL A 184 1.43 -11.75 -22.47
C VAL A 184 2.71 -11.35 -23.17
N ILE A 185 3.01 -10.05 -23.16
CA ILE A 185 4.27 -9.47 -23.65
C ILE A 185 4.98 -8.81 -22.49
N LEU A 186 6.22 -9.22 -22.21
CA LEU A 186 7.05 -8.66 -21.15
C LEU A 186 8.10 -7.71 -21.75
N THR A 187 8.26 -6.53 -21.16
CA THR A 187 9.21 -5.49 -21.56
C THR A 187 10.00 -4.97 -20.35
N GLY A 188 11.14 -4.32 -20.58
CA GLY A 188 11.93 -3.69 -19.52
C GLY A 188 12.80 -4.66 -18.73
N LEU A 189 13.05 -5.85 -19.28
CA LEU A 189 13.85 -6.89 -18.63
C LEU A 189 15.31 -6.49 -18.50
N LYS A 190 15.77 -6.38 -17.26
CA LYS A 190 17.19 -6.26 -16.92
C LYS A 190 17.85 -7.65 -16.87
N PRO A 191 19.18 -7.76 -17.08
CA PRO A 191 19.89 -9.04 -17.05
C PRO A 191 19.65 -9.88 -15.78
N GLU A 192 19.59 -9.23 -14.62
CA GLU A 192 19.41 -9.88 -13.33
C GLU A 192 18.01 -10.51 -13.22
N ILE A 193 16.98 -9.80 -13.69
CA ILE A 193 15.60 -10.28 -13.69
C ILE A 193 15.46 -11.47 -14.65
N ALA A 194 16.02 -11.34 -15.85
CA ALA A 194 16.01 -12.43 -16.83
C ALA A 194 16.66 -13.71 -16.26
N HIS A 195 17.79 -13.56 -15.56
CA HIS A 195 18.47 -14.69 -14.92
C HIS A 195 17.61 -15.38 -13.85
N THR A 196 16.91 -14.60 -13.01
CA THR A 196 15.98 -15.14 -12.01
C THR A 196 14.83 -15.90 -12.67
N LEU A 197 14.18 -15.33 -13.69
CA LEU A 197 13.05 -15.98 -14.36
C LEU A 197 13.47 -17.29 -15.07
N VAL A 198 14.67 -17.33 -15.65
CA VAL A 198 15.24 -18.56 -16.23
C VAL A 198 15.44 -19.62 -15.16
N LYS A 199 16.01 -19.26 -14.00
CA LYS A 199 16.21 -20.20 -12.87
C LYS A 199 14.90 -20.77 -12.35
N LEU A 200 13.83 -19.97 -12.36
CA LEU A 200 12.48 -20.38 -11.93
C LEU A 200 11.74 -21.18 -13.01
N GLY A 201 12.35 -21.40 -14.18
CA GLY A 201 11.79 -22.27 -15.21
C GLY A 201 10.67 -21.64 -16.03
N ILE A 202 10.68 -20.33 -16.25
CA ILE A 202 9.71 -19.67 -17.13
C ILE A 202 9.69 -20.34 -18.52
N ASP A 203 8.50 -20.72 -18.98
CA ASP A 203 8.32 -21.19 -20.36
C ASP A 203 8.14 -19.97 -21.27
N PHE A 204 9.18 -19.64 -22.04
CA PHE A 204 9.15 -18.52 -22.99
C PHE A 204 8.22 -18.74 -24.19
N ARG A 205 7.55 -19.90 -24.31
CA ARG A 205 6.42 -20.07 -25.23
C ARG A 205 5.13 -19.46 -24.67
N MET A 206 5.07 -19.23 -23.36
CA MET A 206 3.92 -18.62 -22.70
C MET A 206 3.98 -17.09 -22.72
N VAL A 207 5.18 -16.51 -22.83
CA VAL A 207 5.40 -15.06 -22.73
C VAL A 207 6.28 -14.58 -23.88
N ALA A 208 5.78 -13.62 -24.66
CA ALA A 208 6.60 -12.92 -25.65
C ALA A 208 7.46 -11.87 -24.95
N ILE A 209 8.68 -11.65 -25.44
CA ILE A 209 9.59 -10.64 -24.91
C ILE A 209 9.76 -9.53 -25.94
N ALA A 210 9.60 -8.28 -25.51
CA ALA A 210 9.86 -7.09 -26.29
C ALA A 210 10.99 -6.27 -25.64
N ARG A 211 11.70 -5.49 -26.46
CA ARG A 211 12.83 -4.67 -25.96
C ARG A 211 12.36 -3.53 -25.06
N ASP A 212 11.30 -2.86 -25.47
CA ASP A 212 10.73 -1.70 -24.83
C ASP A 212 9.21 -1.67 -25.06
N LEU A 213 8.54 -0.70 -24.43
CA LEU A 213 7.08 -0.58 -24.51
C LEU A 213 6.60 -0.26 -25.94
N GLU A 214 7.41 0.43 -26.75
CA GLU A 214 7.06 0.74 -28.13
C GLU A 214 7.01 -0.54 -28.99
N ASP A 215 8.06 -1.36 -28.89
CA ASP A 215 8.15 -2.66 -29.55
C ASP A 215 7.02 -3.59 -29.08
N ALA A 216 6.74 -3.62 -27.76
CA ALA A 216 5.65 -4.41 -27.21
C ALA A 216 4.28 -4.02 -27.80
N LEU A 217 4.01 -2.72 -27.89
CA LEU A 217 2.76 -2.22 -28.46
C LEU A 217 2.64 -2.56 -29.96
N ARG A 218 3.73 -2.42 -30.71
CA ARG A 218 3.78 -2.78 -32.12
C ARG A 218 3.47 -4.26 -32.34
N GLN A 219 4.09 -5.13 -31.55
CA GLN A 219 3.83 -6.57 -31.59
C GLN A 219 2.39 -6.90 -31.19
N ALA A 220 1.87 -6.29 -30.14
CA ALA A 220 0.50 -6.49 -29.68
C ALA A 220 -0.55 -6.13 -30.75
N ILE A 221 -0.37 -4.99 -31.43
CA ILE A 221 -1.25 -4.57 -32.52
C ILE A 221 -1.20 -5.57 -33.68
N ALA A 222 0.01 -5.99 -34.09
CA ALA A 222 0.18 -6.99 -35.14
C ALA A 222 -0.52 -8.31 -34.82
N MET A 223 -0.37 -8.82 -33.59
CA MET A 223 -1.06 -10.03 -33.12
C MET A 223 -2.59 -9.90 -33.22
N ILE A 224 -3.12 -8.72 -32.91
CA ILE A 224 -4.57 -8.47 -32.99
C ILE A 224 -5.04 -8.49 -34.45
N GLU A 225 -4.30 -7.83 -35.34
CA GLU A 225 -4.62 -7.73 -36.77
C GLU A 225 -4.53 -9.06 -37.50
N GLU A 226 -3.52 -9.88 -37.18
CA GLU A 226 -3.36 -11.22 -37.73
C GLU A 226 -4.55 -12.11 -37.36
N ASP A 227 -4.96 -12.12 -36.10
CA ASP A 227 -6.04 -12.98 -35.64
C ASP A 227 -7.39 -12.56 -36.25
N ARG A 228 -7.67 -11.25 -36.36
CA ARG A 228 -8.84 -10.75 -37.10
C ARG A 228 -8.79 -11.17 -38.57
N SER A 229 -7.62 -11.16 -39.19
CA SER A 229 -7.44 -11.60 -40.58
C SER A 229 -7.67 -13.10 -40.74
N ARG A 230 -7.23 -13.92 -39.79
CA ARG A 230 -7.48 -15.37 -39.76
C ARG A 230 -8.98 -15.66 -39.60
N GLN A 231 -9.65 -14.98 -38.67
CA GLN A 231 -11.09 -15.12 -38.45
C GLN A 231 -11.91 -14.76 -39.70
N ARG A 232 -11.59 -13.64 -40.38
CA ARG A 232 -12.26 -13.26 -41.64
C ARG A 232 -12.11 -14.31 -42.74
N LYS A 233 -10.91 -14.89 -42.89
CA LYS A 233 -10.66 -15.96 -43.89
C LYS A 233 -11.49 -17.21 -43.59
N ILE A 234 -11.62 -17.60 -42.32
CA ILE A 234 -12.43 -18.76 -41.92
C ILE A 234 -13.92 -18.51 -42.19
N VAL A 235 -14.44 -17.32 -41.87
CA VAL A 235 -15.83 -16.95 -42.14
C VAL A 235 -16.12 -16.96 -43.65
N TRP A 236 -15.23 -16.39 -44.45
CA TRP A 236 -15.36 -16.40 -45.91
C TRP A 236 -15.36 -17.82 -46.48
N ALA A 237 -14.43 -18.67 -46.04
CA ALA A 237 -14.34 -20.06 -46.48
C ALA A 237 -15.57 -20.91 -46.09
N ARG A 238 -16.25 -20.59 -44.99
CA ARG A 238 -17.50 -21.24 -44.59
C ARG A 238 -18.72 -20.70 -45.33
N GLY A 239 -18.76 -19.39 -45.61
CA GLY A 239 -19.84 -18.75 -46.37
C GLY A 239 -19.85 -19.15 -47.86
N SER A 240 -18.68 -19.38 -48.46
CA SER A 240 -18.56 -19.87 -49.84
C SER A 240 -18.94 -21.34 -50.03
N ASN A 241 -19.21 -22.08 -48.94
CA ASN A 241 -19.55 -23.50 -48.97
C ASN A 241 -21.06 -23.77 -48.82
N PHE A 242 -21.90 -22.74 -48.90
CA PHE A 242 -23.36 -22.86 -49.01
C PHE A 242 -23.77 -22.71 -50.49
N PRO A 243 -24.16 -23.79 -51.19
CA PRO A 243 -24.80 -23.67 -52.48
C PRO A 243 -26.30 -23.37 -52.28
N GLY A 244 -26.74 -22.19 -52.72
CA GLY A 244 -28.13 -21.84 -52.98
C GLY A 244 -28.10 -20.56 -53.82
N GLU A 245 -28.65 -20.48 -55.02
CA GLU A 245 -29.79 -21.16 -55.61
C GLU A 245 -29.50 -21.44 -57.10
N GLY A 246 -29.65 -22.70 -57.50
CA GLY A 246 -29.85 -23.08 -58.90
C GLY A 246 -31.27 -23.60 -59.02
N GLY A 247 -32.14 -22.82 -59.65
CA GLY A 247 -33.50 -23.19 -60.00
C GLY A 247 -34.00 -22.26 -61.09
N GLU A 248 -33.81 -22.68 -62.34
CA GLU A 248 -34.38 -22.07 -63.55
C GLU A 248 -35.88 -21.81 -63.41
N HIS A 249 -36.35 -20.73 -64.03
CA HIS A 249 -37.62 -20.77 -64.74
C HIS A 249 -37.50 -19.99 -66.05
N ASP A 250 -37.36 -20.76 -67.12
CA ASP A 250 -37.54 -20.34 -68.51
C ASP A 250 -39.03 -20.05 -68.79
N GLY A 251 -39.28 -19.09 -69.69
CA GLY A 251 -40.53 -18.93 -70.45
C GLY A 251 -41.48 -17.82 -70.00
N ILE A 252 -41.52 -16.71 -70.74
CA ILE A 252 -42.49 -16.37 -71.82
C ILE A 252 -41.87 -15.24 -72.67
#